data_AF-A0A4S8IQ31-F1
#
_entry.id   AF-A0A4S8IQ31-F1
#
_cell.length_a   1.000
_cell.length_b   1.000
_cell.length_c   1.000
_cell.angle_alpha   90.00
_cell.angle_beta   90.00
_cell.angle_gamma   90.00
#
_symmetry.space_group_name_H-M   'P 1'
#
loop_
_entity.id
_entity.type
_entity.pdbx_description
1 polymer ?
#
loop_
_entity_poly.entity_id
_entity_poly.type
_entity_poly.pdbx_seq_one_letter_code
_entity_poly.pdbx_strand_id
1 'polypeptide(L)'
;MNHGTTKDLCRVVSTFVPKTGHHTTVESSATLQHHSDVVQDTASVHLEFTDNDSFRKIDALFGCSNPVICHAGNSTSPPRERLFKKTAPSISGKEDLHLLLQQETNTMAALLSNQVAALLLLLCYIGPSAAVLFSSLPQTLRVTASPSPGQVLHAGVDEITVTWALNQSLPAGTDSGYKKVKVTLCYAPVSQTDRGWRKTDDHLKKDKTCQFKMATRPYAATGTVTYTVERSIPTATFFVRAYVLDASDTEVAYGQSTDPKKTTNLFDIAGITGRHASLDIAAACFSAFSIGALAFFFVIEKRKAKK
;
A
#
# COMPACT_ATOMS: atom_id res chain seq x y z
N MET A 1 31.73 9.80 -30.67
CA MET A 1 32.61 10.20 -29.55
C MET A 1 31.96 9.68 -28.27
N ASN A 2 32.45 8.54 -27.77
CA ASN A 2 31.95 7.89 -26.56
C ASN A 2 32.76 8.40 -25.36
N HIS A 3 32.13 9.10 -24.43
CA HIS A 3 32.71 9.34 -23.11
C HIS A 3 32.30 8.20 -22.18
N GLY A 4 33.21 7.24 -21.98
CA GLY A 4 33.09 6.22 -20.95
C GLY A 4 33.36 6.82 -19.57
N THR A 5 32.43 6.63 -18.65
CA THR A 5 32.62 6.94 -17.22
C THR A 5 33.20 5.70 -16.53
N THR A 6 34.48 5.78 -16.14
CA THR A 6 35.11 4.78 -15.27
C THR A 6 34.55 4.92 -13.86
N LYS A 7 33.98 3.85 -13.31
CA LYS A 7 33.60 3.74 -11.90
C LYS A 7 34.73 3.03 -11.16
N ASP A 8 35.49 3.76 -10.36
CA ASP A 8 36.45 3.16 -9.43
C ASP A 8 35.69 2.70 -8.17
N LEU A 9 35.52 1.39 -8.04
CA LEU A 9 35.07 0.78 -6.79
C LEU A 9 36.27 0.56 -5.88
N CYS A 10 36.37 1.34 -4.80
CA CYS A 10 37.29 1.02 -3.70
C CYS A 10 36.58 0.04 -2.75
N ARG A 11 36.95 -1.24 -2.83
CA ARG A 11 36.42 -2.30 -1.94
C ARG A 11 37.39 -2.46 -0.77
N VAL A 12 36.96 -2.11 0.44
CA VAL A 12 37.74 -2.33 1.66
C VAL A 12 37.08 -3.45 2.45
N VAL A 13 37.67 -4.64 2.39
CA VAL A 13 37.22 -5.80 3.18
C VAL A 13 38.06 -5.82 4.46
N SER A 14 37.43 -5.54 5.61
CA SER A 14 38.08 -5.69 6.92
C SER A 14 37.53 -6.93 7.61
N THR A 15 38.39 -7.91 7.84
CA THR A 15 38.05 -9.13 8.59
C THR A 15 38.42 -8.94 10.05
N PHE A 16 37.43 -9.06 10.94
CA PHE A 16 37.66 -9.02 12.39
C PHE A 16 37.52 -10.44 12.96
N VAL A 17 38.54 -10.91 13.68
CA VAL A 17 38.51 -12.22 14.36
C VAL A 17 38.41 -11.97 15.86
N PRO A 18 37.22 -12.09 16.48
CA PRO A 18 37.10 -12.00 17.93
C PRO A 18 37.61 -13.28 18.60
N LYS A 19 38.16 -13.15 19.82
CA LYS A 19 38.75 -14.23 20.63
C LYS A 19 37.76 -15.32 21.10
N THR A 20 36.51 -15.28 20.65
CA THR A 20 35.46 -16.25 20.96
C THR A 20 34.82 -16.77 19.68
N GLY A 21 35.60 -17.46 18.85
CA GLY A 21 35.16 -18.51 17.90
C GLY A 21 34.07 -18.23 16.85
N HIS A 22 33.46 -17.04 16.79
CA HIS A 22 32.46 -16.70 15.78
C HIS A 22 32.96 -15.61 14.86
N HIS A 23 33.05 -15.95 13.58
CA HIS A 23 33.35 -15.05 12.48
C HIS A 23 32.16 -14.11 12.25
N THR A 24 32.37 -12.81 12.37
CA THR A 24 31.43 -11.79 11.90
C THR A 24 32.14 -10.98 10.82
N THR A 25 31.66 -11.08 9.59
CA THR A 25 32.20 -10.32 8.46
C THR A 25 31.34 -9.08 8.27
N VAL A 26 31.93 -7.89 8.42
CA VAL A 26 31.27 -6.62 8.12
C VAL A 26 31.81 -6.13 6.79
N GLU A 27 30.96 -6.10 5.77
CA GLU A 27 31.34 -5.55 4.46
C GLU A 27 30.84 -4.11 4.36
N SER A 28 31.76 -3.18 4.10
CA SER A 28 31.44 -1.76 3.89
C SER A 28 31.94 -1.37 2.52
N SER A 29 31.04 -0.91 1.65
CA SER A 29 31.38 -0.45 0.31
C SER A 29 30.95 1.02 0.18
N ALA A 30 31.90 1.89 -0.16
CA ALA A 30 31.62 3.30 -0.45
C ALA A 30 31.65 3.50 -1.97
N THR A 31 30.65 4.21 -2.51
CA THR A 31 30.61 4.56 -3.93
C THR A 31 30.76 6.07 -4.07
N LEU A 32 31.81 6.51 -4.76
CA LEU A 32 32.11 7.92 -4.99
C LEU A 32 31.65 8.27 -6.41
N GLN A 33 30.60 9.07 -6.54
CA GLN A 33 30.14 9.57 -7.85
C GLN A 33 30.55 11.04 -7.99
N HIS A 34 31.50 11.30 -8.88
CA HIS A 34 31.79 12.65 -9.33
C HIS A 34 30.72 13.10 -10.32
N HIS A 35 29.83 13.99 -9.88
CA HIS A 35 29.02 14.81 -10.78
C HIS A 35 29.64 16.21 -10.82
N SER A 36 30.05 16.64 -12.01
CA SER A 36 30.45 18.01 -12.25
C SER A 36 29.23 18.91 -12.05
N ASP A 37 29.41 19.94 -11.23
CA ASP A 37 28.47 21.01 -10.86
C ASP A 37 27.61 20.73 -9.62
N VAL A 38 27.96 21.46 -8.54
CA VAL A 38 27.44 21.48 -7.16
C VAL A 38 28.03 20.41 -6.24
N VAL A 39 29.00 20.83 -5.41
CA VAL A 39 29.58 20.01 -4.32
C VAL A 39 28.54 19.84 -3.21
N GLN A 40 27.85 18.72 -3.22
CA GLN A 40 27.21 18.14 -2.04
C GLN A 40 27.87 16.78 -1.78
N ASP A 41 28.82 16.75 -0.85
CA ASP A 41 29.37 15.50 -0.32
C ASP A 41 28.25 14.75 0.42
N THR A 42 27.66 13.77 -0.26
CA THR A 42 26.64 12.90 0.31
C THR A 42 27.27 11.53 0.50
N ALA A 43 27.78 11.26 1.70
CA ALA A 43 28.16 9.91 2.09
C ALA A 43 26.88 9.14 2.47
N SER A 44 26.50 8.15 1.68
CA SER A 44 25.46 7.19 2.04
C SER A 44 26.13 5.94 2.63
N VAL A 45 25.84 5.67 3.90
CA VAL A 45 26.24 4.43 4.56
C VAL A 45 25.06 3.46 4.45
N HIS A 46 25.23 2.40 3.66
CA HIS A 46 24.26 1.32 3.58
C HIS A 46 24.69 0.21 4.55
N LEU A 47 23.99 0.09 5.68
CA LEU A 47 24.17 -1.01 6.63
C LEU A 47 23.24 -2.15 6.23
N GLU A 48 23.80 -3.21 5.66
CA GLU A 48 23.07 -4.45 5.39
C GLU A 48 23.32 -5.40 6.57
N PHE A 49 22.28 -5.68 7.35
CA PHE A 49 22.34 -6.64 8.46
C PHE A 49 21.94 -8.01 7.93
N THR A 50 22.93 -8.85 7.62
CA THR A 50 22.73 -10.26 7.28
C THR A 50 22.88 -11.14 8.51
N ASP A 51 21.96 -11.01 9.47
CA ASP A 51 21.64 -12.12 10.37
C ASP A 51 20.27 -11.93 11.03
N ASN A 52 19.42 -12.95 10.91
CA ASN A 52 18.03 -12.96 11.37
C ASN A 52 17.90 -13.34 12.86
N ASP A 53 19.00 -13.65 13.56
CA ASP A 53 18.96 -14.16 14.94
C ASP A 53 19.22 -13.11 16.04
N SER A 54 19.52 -11.86 15.69
CA SER A 54 19.82 -10.80 16.69
C SER A 54 18.58 -10.05 17.22
N PHE A 55 17.39 -10.26 16.66
CA PHE A 55 16.17 -9.58 17.11
C PHE A 55 15.64 -10.05 18.48
N ARG A 56 16.12 -11.19 19.01
CA ARG A 56 15.68 -11.69 20.33
C ARG A 56 16.40 -11.08 21.54
N LYS A 57 17.42 -10.24 21.36
CA LYS A 57 18.16 -9.63 22.48
C LYS A 57 17.83 -8.17 22.76
N ILE A 58 16.95 -7.55 21.99
CA ILE A 58 16.49 -6.16 22.23
C ILE A 58 15.14 -6.11 22.98
N ASP A 59 14.42 -7.24 23.09
CA ASP A 59 13.17 -7.33 23.87
C ASP A 59 13.35 -7.53 25.39
N ALA A 60 14.59 -7.55 25.89
CA ALA A 60 14.89 -7.78 27.31
C ALA A 60 15.01 -6.51 28.17
N LEU A 61 14.75 -5.30 27.62
CA LEU A 61 14.88 -4.03 28.35
C LEU A 61 13.57 -3.25 28.56
N PHE A 62 12.44 -3.72 28.05
CA PHE A 62 11.13 -3.13 28.34
C PHE A 62 10.19 -4.19 28.89
N GLY A 63 10.17 -4.29 30.22
CA GLY A 63 9.23 -5.14 30.94
C GLY A 63 7.80 -4.63 30.80
N CYS A 64 6.97 -5.40 30.10
CA CYS A 64 5.52 -5.37 30.28
C CYS A 64 5.07 -6.77 30.72
N SER A 65 4.59 -6.81 31.96
CA SER A 65 4.07 -7.98 32.65
C SER A 65 2.71 -8.43 32.11
N ASN A 66 2.62 -9.72 31.72
CA ASN A 66 1.54 -10.69 32.04
C ASN A 66 0.07 -10.46 31.54
N PRO A 67 -0.80 -11.50 31.53
CA PRO A 67 -0.75 -12.69 30.67
C PRO A 67 -2.15 -13.14 30.13
N VAL A 68 -2.19 -14.25 29.36
CA VAL A 68 -3.37 -15.12 29.09
C VAL A 68 -4.41 -14.49 28.13
N ILE A 69 -4.89 -15.14 27.06
CA ILE A 69 -5.81 -16.29 27.05
C ILE A 69 -5.64 -17.12 25.76
N CYS A 70 -5.38 -18.40 25.95
CA CYS A 70 -5.53 -19.47 24.97
C CYS A 70 -7.03 -19.74 24.74
N HIS A 71 -7.49 -19.84 23.49
CA HIS A 71 -8.76 -20.48 23.19
C HIS A 71 -8.53 -21.88 22.65
N ALA A 72 -8.74 -22.85 23.53
CA ALA A 72 -8.95 -24.24 23.23
C ALA A 72 -10.26 -24.44 22.47
N GLY A 73 -10.26 -25.44 21.58
CA GLY A 73 -11.47 -25.97 20.97
C GLY A 73 -12.43 -26.54 22.01
N ASN A 74 -13.71 -26.56 21.67
CA ASN A 74 -14.67 -27.38 22.39
C ASN A 74 -15.81 -27.80 21.45
N SER A 75 -15.66 -28.99 20.88
CA SER A 75 -16.77 -29.77 20.35
C SER A 75 -17.53 -30.34 21.54
N THR A 76 -18.75 -29.86 21.74
CA THR A 76 -19.64 -30.28 22.82
C THR A 76 -20.73 -31.18 22.24
N SER A 77 -20.60 -32.47 22.49
CA SER A 77 -21.71 -33.42 22.51
C SER A 77 -22.26 -33.52 23.94
N PRO A 78 -23.58 -33.69 24.09
CA PRO A 78 -24.11 -34.36 25.27
C PRO A 78 -25.15 -35.46 24.95
N PRO A 79 -25.53 -36.28 25.95
CA PRO A 79 -25.75 -37.71 25.77
C PRO A 79 -27.21 -38.14 25.97
N ARG A 80 -27.55 -39.36 25.52
CA ARG A 80 -28.44 -40.26 26.29
C ARG A 80 -28.49 -41.68 25.75
N GLU A 81 -28.22 -42.62 26.65
CA GLU A 81 -28.72 -44.00 26.71
C GLU A 81 -30.22 -44.07 26.35
N ARG A 82 -30.82 -45.15 25.84
CA ARG A 82 -30.76 -46.55 26.31
C ARG A 82 -31.55 -47.42 25.31
N LEU A 83 -31.03 -48.62 25.07
CA LEU A 83 -31.72 -49.91 24.82
C LEU A 83 -32.89 -49.94 23.80
N PHE A 84 -32.64 -50.49 22.62
CA PHE A 84 -33.65 -51.31 21.92
C PHE A 84 -33.03 -52.58 21.33
N LYS A 85 -33.72 -53.68 21.65
CA LYS A 85 -33.44 -55.08 21.33
C LYS A 85 -33.38 -55.27 19.80
N LYS A 86 -32.26 -55.75 19.27
CA LYS A 86 -32.13 -56.12 17.85
C LYS A 86 -32.62 -57.55 17.66
N THR A 87 -33.87 -57.69 17.23
CA THR A 87 -34.37 -58.93 16.60
C THR A 87 -33.97 -58.88 15.13
N ALA A 88 -33.18 -59.85 14.67
CA ALA A 88 -32.83 -59.97 13.26
C ALA A 88 -34.02 -60.54 12.46
N PRO A 89 -34.49 -59.87 11.38
CA PRO A 89 -35.33 -60.54 10.41
C PRO A 89 -34.45 -61.40 9.50
N SER A 90 -34.83 -62.67 9.38
CA SER A 90 -34.37 -63.56 8.32
C SER A 90 -34.92 -63.03 7.00
N ILE A 91 -34.05 -62.45 6.17
CA ILE A 91 -34.39 -61.99 4.82
C ILE A 91 -34.13 -63.17 3.88
N SER A 92 -35.21 -63.86 3.54
CA SER A 92 -35.25 -64.82 2.44
C SER A 92 -35.90 -64.14 1.25
N GLY A 93 -35.09 -63.62 0.32
CA GLY A 93 -35.61 -63.07 -0.92
C GLY A 93 -34.59 -62.25 -1.69
N LYS A 94 -34.22 -62.72 -2.88
CA LYS A 94 -33.29 -62.06 -3.82
C LYS A 94 -33.86 -60.75 -4.41
N GLU A 95 -35.11 -60.41 -4.11
CA GLU A 95 -35.81 -59.25 -4.67
C GLU A 95 -35.72 -57.98 -3.79
N ASP A 96 -35.40 -58.10 -2.50
CA ASP A 96 -35.31 -56.94 -1.59
C ASP A 96 -33.99 -56.15 -1.73
N LEU A 97 -32.94 -56.76 -2.28
CA LEU A 97 -31.65 -56.10 -2.46
C LEU A 97 -31.68 -55.07 -3.61
N HIS A 98 -32.56 -55.27 -4.58
CA HIS A 98 -32.66 -54.39 -5.76
C HIS A 98 -33.41 -53.09 -5.44
N LEU A 99 -34.40 -53.14 -4.55
CA LEU A 99 -35.16 -51.95 -4.12
C LEU A 99 -34.33 -51.03 -3.21
N LEU A 100 -33.50 -51.59 -2.33
CA LEU A 100 -32.62 -50.80 -1.46
C LEU A 100 -31.50 -50.07 -2.23
N LEU A 101 -30.91 -50.71 -3.24
CA LEU A 101 -29.94 -50.06 -4.14
C LEU A 101 -30.57 -48.93 -4.97
N GLN A 102 -31.83 -49.10 -5.40
CA GLN A 102 -32.55 -48.06 -6.15
C GLN A 102 -32.93 -46.85 -5.28
N GLN A 103 -33.13 -47.05 -3.97
CA GLN A 103 -33.48 -45.97 -3.04
C GLN A 103 -32.25 -45.14 -2.60
N GLU A 104 -31.07 -45.77 -2.45
CA GLU A 104 -29.82 -45.04 -2.16
C GLU A 104 -29.29 -44.25 -3.36
N THR A 105 -29.46 -44.75 -4.59
CA THR A 105 -29.00 -44.05 -5.81
C THR A 105 -29.80 -42.78 -6.09
N ASN A 106 -31.12 -42.80 -5.89
CA ASN A 106 -32.00 -41.64 -6.11
C ASN A 106 -31.79 -40.51 -5.06
N THR A 107 -31.49 -40.87 -3.81
CA THR A 107 -31.23 -39.90 -2.73
C THR A 107 -29.86 -39.25 -2.86
N MET A 108 -28.83 -40.00 -3.26
CA MET A 108 -27.51 -39.45 -3.59
C MET A 108 -27.56 -38.53 -4.82
N ALA A 109 -28.33 -38.88 -5.87
CA ALA A 109 -28.51 -38.02 -7.04
C ALA A 109 -29.22 -36.71 -6.71
N ALA A 110 -30.25 -36.74 -5.84
CA ALA A 110 -30.95 -35.53 -5.39
C ALA A 110 -30.08 -34.61 -4.52
N LEU A 111 -29.26 -35.20 -3.64
CA LEU A 111 -28.30 -34.44 -2.82
C LEU A 111 -27.19 -33.81 -3.67
N LEU A 112 -26.66 -34.54 -4.66
CA LEU A 112 -25.68 -34.01 -5.60
C LEU A 112 -26.27 -32.90 -6.49
N SER A 113 -27.51 -33.03 -6.94
CA SER A 113 -28.21 -32.01 -7.74
C SER A 113 -28.43 -30.71 -6.96
N ASN A 114 -28.83 -30.80 -5.69
CA ASN A 114 -29.07 -29.61 -4.85
C ASN A 114 -27.77 -28.86 -4.48
N GLN A 115 -26.67 -29.58 -4.25
CA GLN A 115 -25.35 -28.99 -4.00
C GLN A 115 -24.77 -28.31 -5.26
N VAL A 116 -24.97 -28.92 -6.43
CA VAL A 116 -24.55 -28.32 -7.71
C VAL A 116 -25.36 -27.07 -8.03
N ALA A 117 -26.68 -27.08 -7.79
CA ALA A 117 -27.53 -25.90 -7.96
C ALA A 117 -27.17 -24.76 -7.00
N ALA A 118 -26.88 -25.07 -5.72
CA ALA A 118 -26.42 -24.09 -4.75
C ALA A 118 -25.05 -23.50 -5.13
N LEU A 119 -24.13 -24.30 -5.66
CA LEU A 119 -22.81 -23.84 -6.11
C LEU A 119 -22.90 -22.97 -7.39
N LEU A 120 -23.79 -23.32 -8.33
CA LEU A 120 -24.10 -22.51 -9.51
C LEU A 120 -24.74 -21.17 -9.14
N LEU A 121 -25.66 -21.15 -8.17
CA LEU A 121 -26.23 -19.92 -7.64
C LEU A 121 -25.15 -19.07 -6.95
N LEU A 122 -24.25 -19.67 -6.18
CA LEU A 122 -23.14 -18.97 -5.52
C LEU A 122 -22.14 -18.38 -6.53
N LEU A 123 -21.87 -19.08 -7.63
CA LEU A 123 -21.02 -18.60 -8.73
C LEU A 123 -21.65 -17.41 -9.49
N CYS A 124 -22.98 -17.35 -9.59
CA CYS A 124 -23.69 -16.22 -10.18
C CYS A 124 -23.68 -14.94 -9.32
N TYR A 125 -23.40 -15.03 -8.02
CA TYR A 125 -23.21 -13.84 -7.17
C TYR A 125 -21.83 -13.19 -7.35
N ILE A 126 -20.87 -13.91 -7.94
CA ILE A 126 -19.56 -13.37 -8.30
C ILE A 126 -19.61 -12.93 -9.77
N GLY A 127 -20.50 -11.99 -10.08
CA GLY A 127 -20.49 -11.31 -11.37
C GLY A 127 -19.16 -10.58 -11.55
N PRO A 128 -18.52 -10.62 -12.74
CA PRO A 128 -17.32 -9.84 -12.98
C PRO A 128 -17.66 -8.37 -12.76
N SER A 129 -17.06 -7.75 -11.74
CA SER A 129 -17.18 -6.30 -11.58
C SER A 129 -16.60 -5.67 -12.84
N ALA A 130 -17.43 -5.12 -13.71
CA ALA A 130 -16.98 -4.45 -14.92
C ALA A 130 -15.96 -3.39 -14.50
N ALA A 131 -14.72 -3.55 -14.96
CA ALA A 131 -13.66 -2.63 -14.61
C ALA A 131 -13.94 -1.31 -15.33
N VAL A 132 -14.16 -0.24 -14.56
CA VAL A 132 -14.36 1.09 -15.12
C VAL A 132 -13.03 1.60 -15.68
N LEU A 133 -13.06 2.00 -16.94
CA LEU A 133 -11.92 2.63 -17.63
C LEU A 133 -12.04 4.15 -17.53
N PHE A 134 -10.95 4.84 -17.21
CA PHE A 134 -10.91 6.29 -17.15
C PHE A 134 -11.21 6.91 -18.51
N SER A 135 -10.67 6.33 -19.59
CA SER A 135 -10.93 6.71 -20.98
C SER A 135 -12.40 6.67 -21.37
N SER A 136 -13.21 5.84 -20.71
CA SER A 136 -14.64 5.72 -20.96
C SER A 136 -15.50 6.74 -20.21
N LEU A 137 -14.93 7.41 -19.20
CA LEU A 137 -15.67 8.37 -18.39
C LEU A 137 -15.83 9.71 -19.13
N PRO A 138 -17.03 10.28 -19.19
CA PRO A 138 -17.23 11.64 -19.69
C PRO A 138 -16.76 12.68 -18.67
N GLN A 139 -16.13 13.75 -19.18
CA GLN A 139 -15.80 14.92 -18.38
C GLN A 139 -17.01 15.86 -18.29
N THR A 140 -17.81 15.75 -17.24
CA THR A 140 -19.06 16.51 -17.08
C THR A 140 -18.98 17.63 -16.04
N LEU A 141 -18.02 17.55 -15.12
CA LEU A 141 -17.82 18.56 -14.09
C LEU A 141 -16.69 19.53 -14.46
N ARG A 142 -16.92 20.82 -14.21
CA ARG A 142 -15.89 21.84 -14.13
C ARG A 142 -15.41 21.92 -12.69
N VAL A 143 -14.14 21.66 -12.44
CA VAL A 143 -13.54 21.65 -11.10
C VAL A 143 -12.51 22.77 -10.99
N THR A 144 -12.52 23.49 -9.88
CA THR A 144 -11.51 24.50 -9.55
C THR A 144 -11.03 24.28 -8.11
N ALA A 145 -9.78 24.64 -7.85
CA ALA A 145 -9.16 24.51 -6.53
C ALA A 145 -8.53 25.86 -6.13
N SER A 146 -8.54 26.16 -4.83
CA SER A 146 -8.02 27.42 -4.28
C SER A 146 -6.50 27.61 -4.32
N PRO A 147 -5.63 26.58 -4.39
CA PRO A 147 -4.21 26.81 -4.54
C PRO A 147 -3.95 27.49 -5.88
N SER A 148 -3.28 28.65 -5.83
CA SER A 148 -2.84 29.30 -7.05
C SER A 148 -1.82 28.40 -7.77
N PRO A 149 -1.74 28.43 -9.12
CA PRO A 149 -0.74 27.66 -9.83
C PRO A 149 0.67 27.94 -9.30
N GLY A 150 1.41 26.90 -8.91
CA GLY A 150 2.75 27.00 -8.32
C GLY A 150 2.81 27.36 -6.84
N GLN A 151 1.67 27.47 -6.15
CA GLN A 151 1.64 27.65 -4.70
C GLN A 151 2.11 26.37 -3.98
N VAL A 152 2.88 26.54 -2.92
CA VAL A 152 3.33 25.45 -2.03
C VAL A 152 2.45 25.43 -0.79
N LEU A 153 1.88 24.27 -0.48
CA LEU A 153 1.07 24.02 0.72
C LEU A 153 1.83 23.09 1.68
N HIS A 154 1.69 23.32 2.98
CA HIS A 154 2.31 22.50 4.02
C HIS A 154 1.30 21.50 4.58
N ALA A 155 1.69 20.23 4.53
CA ALA A 155 0.90 19.13 5.07
C ALA A 155 0.65 19.31 6.57
N GLY A 156 -0.61 19.15 6.98
CA GLY A 156 -1.08 19.25 8.36
C GLY A 156 -1.45 20.67 8.82
N VAL A 157 -1.32 21.67 7.96
CA VAL A 157 -1.57 23.09 8.30
C VAL A 157 -2.47 23.75 7.26
N ASP A 158 -2.10 23.66 5.98
CA ASP A 158 -2.78 24.40 4.92
C ASP A 158 -4.03 23.69 4.40
N GLU A 159 -4.97 24.46 3.87
CA GLU A 159 -6.25 23.97 3.35
C GLU A 159 -6.41 24.18 1.85
N ILE A 160 -7.10 23.25 1.22
CA ILE A 160 -7.49 23.27 -0.18
C ILE A 160 -9.01 23.40 -0.24
N THR A 161 -9.51 24.46 -0.84
CA THR A 161 -10.94 24.59 -1.17
C THR A 161 -11.15 24.14 -2.61
N VAL A 162 -12.01 23.13 -2.79
CA VAL A 162 -12.38 22.58 -4.09
C VAL A 162 -13.82 22.94 -4.37
N THR A 163 -14.08 23.49 -5.54
CA THR A 163 -15.42 23.77 -6.03
C THR A 163 -15.66 23.00 -7.33
N TRP A 164 -16.87 22.51 -7.52
CA TRP A 164 -17.27 21.88 -8.76
C TRP A 164 -18.63 22.41 -9.22
N ALA A 165 -18.84 22.41 -10.52
CA ALA A 165 -20.11 22.72 -11.16
C ALA A 165 -20.34 21.81 -12.37
N LEU A 166 -21.59 21.38 -12.60
CA LEU A 166 -21.98 20.69 -13.82
C LEU A 166 -21.81 21.63 -15.02
N ASN A 167 -21.22 21.12 -16.10
CA ASN A 167 -21.07 21.90 -17.32
C ASN A 167 -22.43 22.17 -17.97
N GLN A 168 -22.82 23.44 -18.07
CA GLN A 168 -24.13 23.87 -18.59
C GLN A 168 -24.28 23.65 -20.10
N SER A 169 -23.20 23.37 -20.82
CA SER A 169 -23.27 23.00 -22.25
C SER A 169 -23.77 21.58 -22.49
N LEU A 170 -23.98 20.78 -21.44
CA LEU A 170 -24.47 19.41 -21.55
C LEU A 170 -26.00 19.36 -21.67
N PRO A 171 -26.56 18.31 -22.32
CA PRO A 171 -28.00 18.12 -22.39
C PRO A 171 -28.64 18.02 -21.00
N ALA A 172 -29.85 18.56 -20.87
CA ALA A 172 -30.63 18.42 -19.64
C ALA A 172 -30.84 16.93 -19.28
N GLY A 173 -30.68 16.59 -18.00
CA GLY A 173 -30.84 15.21 -17.50
C GLY A 173 -29.59 14.35 -17.57
N THR A 174 -28.45 14.89 -18.03
CA THR A 174 -27.14 14.19 -18.01
C THR A 174 -26.76 13.70 -16.60
N ASP A 175 -27.20 14.40 -15.57
CA ASP A 175 -26.93 14.12 -14.16
C ASP A 175 -27.99 13.28 -13.44
N SER A 176 -29.00 12.77 -14.16
CA SER A 176 -30.10 11.97 -13.58
C SER A 176 -29.62 10.73 -12.79
N GLY A 177 -28.51 10.11 -13.23
CA GLY A 177 -27.89 8.97 -12.57
C GLY A 177 -26.94 9.32 -11.42
N TYR A 178 -26.61 10.60 -11.22
CA TYR A 178 -25.57 11.01 -10.28
C TYR A 178 -26.07 10.99 -8.83
N LYS A 179 -25.28 10.39 -7.93
CA LYS A 179 -25.65 10.22 -6.51
C LYS A 179 -24.62 10.80 -5.56
N LYS A 180 -23.33 10.67 -5.85
CA LYS A 180 -22.26 11.21 -4.99
C LYS A 180 -21.16 11.85 -5.84
N VAL A 181 -20.39 12.75 -5.21
CA VAL A 181 -19.15 13.30 -5.74
C VAL A 181 -18.01 12.89 -4.81
N LYS A 182 -17.02 12.19 -5.35
CA LYS A 182 -15.79 11.80 -4.67
C LYS A 182 -14.65 12.68 -5.16
N VAL A 183 -14.16 13.54 -4.28
CA VAL A 183 -13.03 14.43 -4.56
C VAL A 183 -11.74 13.77 -4.11
N THR A 184 -10.78 13.67 -5.01
CA THR A 184 -9.48 13.03 -4.81
C THR A 184 -8.35 13.95 -5.22
N LEU A 185 -7.25 13.87 -4.49
CA LEU A 185 -6.00 14.53 -4.81
C LEU A 185 -5.12 13.58 -5.64
N CYS A 186 -4.55 14.11 -6.71
CA CYS A 186 -3.92 13.34 -7.78
C CYS A 186 -2.51 13.85 -8.10
N TYR A 187 -1.56 12.94 -8.35
CA TYR A 187 -0.20 13.30 -8.74
C TYR A 187 -0.13 13.89 -10.15
N ALA A 188 0.52 15.05 -10.29
CA ALA A 188 0.85 15.60 -11.61
C ALA A 188 1.93 14.75 -12.32
N PRO A 189 1.98 14.74 -13.67
CA PRO A 189 2.95 13.92 -14.42
C PRO A 189 4.41 14.10 -13.99
N VAL A 190 4.80 15.34 -13.66
CA VAL A 190 6.15 15.66 -13.17
C VAL A 190 6.54 14.90 -11.90
N SER A 191 5.55 14.53 -11.08
CA SER A 191 5.74 13.78 -9.84
C SER A 191 5.59 12.27 -9.99
N GLN A 192 5.33 11.76 -11.21
CA GLN A 192 5.17 10.33 -11.50
C GLN A 192 6.45 9.68 -12.07
N THR A 193 7.39 10.46 -12.60
CA THR A 193 8.65 9.98 -13.19
C THR A 193 9.43 9.13 -12.19
N ASP A 194 9.88 7.94 -12.62
CA ASP A 194 10.62 6.94 -11.83
C ASP A 194 9.93 6.46 -10.53
N ARG A 195 8.63 6.74 -10.38
CA ARG A 195 7.82 6.34 -9.22
C ARG A 195 6.66 5.47 -9.68
N GLY A 196 6.92 4.19 -9.94
CA GLY A 196 5.90 3.22 -10.38
C GLY A 196 4.67 3.13 -9.44
N TRP A 197 4.83 3.50 -8.17
CA TRP A 197 3.74 3.57 -7.19
C TRP A 197 2.82 4.79 -7.36
N ARG A 198 3.12 5.72 -8.27
CA ARG A 198 2.30 6.90 -8.64
C ARG A 198 1.80 6.84 -10.09
N LYS A 199 1.98 5.72 -10.77
CA LYS A 199 1.75 5.58 -12.21
C LYS A 199 0.26 5.69 -12.56
N THR A 200 -0.03 6.42 -13.64
CA THR A 200 -1.35 6.45 -14.27
C THR A 200 -1.68 5.13 -14.94
N ASP A 201 -2.88 4.60 -14.70
CA ASP A 201 -3.46 3.44 -15.40
C ASP A 201 -4.87 3.80 -15.89
N ASP A 202 -5.30 3.21 -17.00
CA ASP A 202 -6.66 3.46 -17.53
C ASP A 202 -7.72 2.73 -16.69
N HIS A 203 -7.40 1.57 -16.12
CA HIS A 203 -8.30 0.91 -15.18
C HIS A 203 -8.30 1.67 -13.84
N LEU A 204 -9.43 2.25 -13.47
CA LEU A 204 -9.51 3.08 -12.24
C LEU A 204 -9.12 2.34 -10.97
N LYS A 205 -9.39 1.02 -10.90
CA LYS A 205 -8.98 0.19 -9.75
C LYS A 205 -7.46 0.01 -9.64
N LYS A 206 -6.73 0.20 -10.74
CA LYS A 206 -5.27 0.08 -10.81
C LYS A 206 -4.57 1.45 -10.88
N ASP A 207 -5.32 2.53 -11.13
CA ASP A 207 -4.77 3.88 -11.23
C ASP A 207 -4.23 4.34 -9.88
N LYS A 208 -2.92 4.59 -9.84
CA LYS A 208 -2.23 5.12 -8.65
C LYS A 208 -2.01 6.62 -8.74
N THR A 209 -2.61 7.30 -9.71
CA THR A 209 -2.52 8.76 -9.82
C THR A 209 -3.28 9.43 -8.69
N CYS A 210 -4.51 8.99 -8.44
CA CYS A 210 -5.47 9.63 -7.54
C CYS A 210 -5.72 8.77 -6.30
N GLN A 211 -4.74 8.70 -5.40
CA GLN A 211 -4.77 7.80 -4.25
C GLN A 211 -5.40 8.42 -2.99
N PHE A 212 -5.38 9.74 -2.88
CA PHE A 212 -5.76 10.42 -1.64
C PHE A 212 -7.19 10.92 -1.76
N LYS A 213 -8.08 10.37 -0.95
CA LYS A 213 -9.48 10.80 -0.87
C LYS A 213 -9.55 12.06 0.00
N MET A 214 -10.01 13.17 -0.58
CA MET A 214 -10.22 14.42 0.15
C MET A 214 -11.62 14.43 0.79
N ALA A 215 -12.65 14.10 0.01
CA ALA A 215 -14.03 14.10 0.49
C ALA A 215 -14.94 13.21 -0.38
N THR A 216 -16.05 12.78 0.21
CA THR A 216 -17.20 12.27 -0.55
C THR A 216 -18.44 13.00 -0.07
N ARG A 217 -19.18 13.60 -0.99
CA ARG A 217 -20.41 14.35 -0.71
C ARG A 217 -21.58 13.80 -1.53
N PRO A 218 -22.83 13.92 -1.05
CA PRO A 218 -24.00 13.73 -1.90
C PRO A 218 -23.88 14.62 -3.15
N TYR A 219 -24.40 14.13 -4.28
CA TYR A 219 -24.35 14.87 -5.53
C TYR A 219 -25.14 16.17 -5.41
N ALA A 220 -24.50 17.26 -5.83
CA ALA A 220 -25.11 18.54 -6.10
C ALA A 220 -24.50 19.08 -7.38
N ALA A 221 -25.34 19.69 -8.24
CA ALA A 221 -24.90 20.26 -9.51
C ALA A 221 -23.77 21.28 -9.32
N THR A 222 -23.81 22.02 -8.22
CA THR A 222 -22.71 22.87 -7.74
C THR A 222 -22.38 22.49 -6.31
N GLY A 223 -21.10 22.41 -5.98
CA GLY A 223 -20.68 22.10 -4.62
C GLY A 223 -19.30 22.66 -4.28
N THR A 224 -19.01 22.65 -2.99
CA THR A 224 -17.76 23.17 -2.42
C THR A 224 -17.36 22.31 -1.24
N VAL A 225 -16.06 22.06 -1.11
CA VAL A 225 -15.50 21.37 0.05
C VAL A 225 -14.13 21.96 0.39
N THR A 226 -13.89 22.15 1.68
CA THR A 226 -12.58 22.50 2.22
C THR A 226 -11.93 21.24 2.78
N TYR A 227 -10.66 21.04 2.45
CA TYR A 227 -9.85 19.89 2.88
C TYR A 227 -8.52 20.39 3.43
N THR A 228 -8.27 20.13 4.71
CA THR A 228 -6.95 20.31 5.30
C THR A 228 -6.01 19.25 4.77
N VAL A 229 -4.85 19.64 4.24
CA VAL A 229 -3.87 18.69 3.69
C VAL A 229 -3.41 17.75 4.80
N GLU A 230 -3.62 16.44 4.65
CA GLU A 230 -3.20 15.49 5.68
C GLU A 230 -1.67 15.41 5.80
N ARG A 231 -1.19 15.12 7.01
CA ARG A 231 0.24 14.93 7.31
C ARG A 231 0.88 13.76 6.56
N SER A 232 0.06 12.80 6.13
CA SER A 232 0.45 11.62 5.36
C SER A 232 0.73 11.93 3.88
N ILE A 233 0.33 13.11 3.39
CA ILE A 233 0.55 13.49 1.99
C ILE A 233 2.03 13.78 1.78
N PRO A 234 2.69 13.05 0.85
CA PRO A 234 4.12 13.21 0.62
C PRO A 234 4.41 14.45 -0.22
N THR A 235 5.66 14.92 -0.15
CA THR A 235 6.14 16.01 -0.99
C THR A 235 6.04 15.66 -2.48
N ALA A 236 5.24 16.42 -3.23
CA ALA A 236 5.03 16.28 -4.67
C ALA A 236 4.15 17.42 -5.23
N THR A 237 4.01 17.44 -6.55
CA THR A 237 3.10 18.30 -7.31
C THR A 237 1.79 17.56 -7.57
N PHE A 238 0.67 18.24 -7.34
CA PHE A 238 -0.67 17.69 -7.38
C PHE A 238 -1.65 18.52 -8.21
N PHE A 239 -2.78 17.87 -8.55
CA PHE A 239 -4.01 18.48 -9.02
C PHE A 239 -5.21 17.79 -8.37
N VAL A 240 -6.41 18.36 -8.50
CA VAL A 240 -7.64 17.80 -7.93
C VAL A 240 -8.50 17.19 -9.02
N ARG A 241 -9.07 16.01 -8.74
CA ARG A 241 -10.08 15.36 -9.57
C ARG A 241 -11.32 15.06 -8.76
N ALA A 242 -12.49 15.37 -9.31
CA ALA A 242 -13.77 14.98 -8.76
C ALA A 242 -14.37 13.89 -9.64
N TYR A 243 -14.69 12.75 -9.06
CA TYR A 243 -15.45 11.68 -9.69
C TYR A 243 -16.92 11.78 -9.29
N VAL A 244 -17.80 11.46 -10.23
CA VAL A 244 -19.23 11.33 -9.97
C VAL A 244 -19.56 9.85 -9.89
N LEU A 245 -20.29 9.48 -8.84
CA LEU A 245 -20.66 8.10 -8.54
C LEU A 245 -22.17 7.92 -8.68
N ASP A 246 -22.56 6.75 -9.17
CA ASP A 246 -23.95 6.31 -9.22
C ASP A 246 -24.41 5.67 -7.89
N ALA A 247 -25.59 5.03 -7.89
CA ALA A 247 -26.13 4.36 -6.72
C ALA A 247 -25.32 3.12 -6.28
N SER A 248 -24.52 2.56 -7.19
CA SER A 248 -23.65 1.41 -6.98
C SER A 248 -22.23 1.81 -6.54
N ASP A 249 -22.02 3.09 -6.22
CA ASP A 249 -20.71 3.68 -5.92
C ASP A 249 -19.68 3.50 -7.05
N THR A 250 -20.16 3.37 -8.29
CA THR A 250 -19.34 3.23 -9.48
C THR A 250 -19.11 4.59 -10.13
N GLU A 251 -17.88 4.88 -10.53
CA GLU A 251 -17.57 6.12 -11.24
C GLU A 251 -18.23 6.14 -12.62
N VAL A 252 -19.02 7.18 -12.90
CA VAL A 252 -19.78 7.35 -14.15
C VAL A 252 -19.43 8.62 -14.90
N ALA A 253 -18.78 9.59 -14.25
CA ALA A 253 -18.26 10.79 -14.86
C ALA A 253 -17.14 11.41 -14.02
N TYR A 254 -16.44 12.40 -14.55
CA TYR A 254 -15.43 13.13 -13.79
C TYR A 254 -15.32 14.61 -14.16
N GLY A 255 -14.53 15.33 -13.37
CA GLY A 255 -13.96 16.63 -13.69
C GLY A 255 -12.61 16.76 -12.99
N GLN A 256 -11.76 17.65 -13.48
CA GLN A 256 -10.44 17.88 -12.89
C GLN A 256 -10.04 19.35 -13.01
N SER A 257 -9.18 19.81 -12.09
CA SER A 257 -8.74 21.21 -12.03
C SER A 257 -7.73 21.59 -13.11
N THR A 258 -7.14 20.60 -13.77
CA THR A 258 -6.10 20.76 -14.79
C THR A 258 -6.62 20.43 -16.19
N ASP A 259 -5.92 20.94 -17.21
CA ASP A 259 -6.10 20.58 -18.61
C ASP A 259 -5.85 19.07 -18.90
N PRO A 260 -6.26 18.54 -20.07
CA PRO A 260 -6.08 17.13 -20.42
C PRO A 260 -4.62 16.65 -20.41
N LYS A 261 -3.64 17.54 -20.67
CA LYS A 261 -2.21 17.20 -20.62
C LYS A 261 -1.62 17.28 -19.20
N LYS A 262 -2.42 17.73 -18.22
CA LYS A 262 -2.06 17.84 -16.81
C LYS A 262 -0.87 18.78 -16.57
N THR A 263 -0.84 19.94 -17.22
CA THR A 263 0.26 20.92 -17.15
C THR A 263 -0.13 22.26 -16.53
N THR A 264 -1.42 22.49 -16.25
CA THR A 264 -1.95 23.76 -15.75
C THR A 264 -2.63 23.60 -14.39
N ASN A 265 -2.75 24.68 -13.61
CA ASN A 265 -3.40 24.65 -12.29
C ASN A 265 -2.87 23.56 -11.35
N LEU A 266 -1.55 23.33 -11.43
CA LEU A 266 -0.81 22.45 -10.55
C LEU A 266 -0.33 23.23 -9.33
N PHE A 267 -0.26 22.57 -8.20
CA PHE A 267 0.26 23.13 -6.96
C PHE A 267 1.13 22.09 -6.25
N ASP A 268 2.05 22.56 -5.42
CA ASP A 268 2.96 21.70 -4.69
C ASP A 268 2.47 21.52 -3.26
N ILE A 269 2.66 20.31 -2.75
CA ILE A 269 2.51 20.04 -1.32
C ILE A 269 3.89 19.68 -0.79
N ALA A 270 4.31 20.37 0.25
CA ALA A 270 5.41 20.01 1.11
C ALA A 270 4.88 19.08 2.21
N GLY A 271 5.19 17.79 2.07
CA GLY A 271 4.88 16.79 3.08
C GLY A 271 5.74 16.97 4.32
N ILE A 272 5.31 16.38 5.44
CA ILE A 272 6.13 16.33 6.65
C ILE A 272 7.29 15.36 6.39
N THR A 273 8.51 15.88 6.33
CA THR A 273 9.70 15.05 6.20
C THR A 273 9.96 14.36 7.55
N GLY A 274 10.15 13.03 7.53
CA GLY A 274 10.67 12.30 8.70
C GLY A 274 12.13 12.63 9.01
N ARG A 275 12.77 13.44 8.16
CA ARG A 275 14.11 14.00 8.33
C ARG A 275 14.05 15.18 9.29
N HIS A 276 13.94 14.86 10.58
CA HIS A 276 14.07 15.87 11.64
C HIS A 276 15.53 16.31 11.74
N ALA A 277 15.77 17.59 12.04
CA ALA A 277 17.12 18.12 12.28
C ALA A 277 17.89 17.29 13.33
N SER A 278 17.18 16.71 14.31
CA SER A 278 17.76 15.80 15.29
C SER A 278 18.38 14.54 14.67
N LEU A 279 17.75 13.97 13.64
CA LEU A 279 18.25 12.77 12.96
C LEU A 279 19.49 13.11 12.13
N ASP A 280 19.49 14.26 11.44
CA ASP A 280 20.67 14.74 10.71
C ASP A 280 21.85 15.03 11.66
N ILE A 281 21.60 15.66 12.80
CA ILE A 281 22.64 15.93 13.82
C ILE A 281 23.17 14.61 14.40
N ALA A 282 22.29 13.67 14.76
CA ALA A 282 22.70 12.37 15.28
C ALA A 282 23.55 11.60 14.26
N ALA A 283 23.15 11.60 12.97
CA ALA A 283 23.91 10.98 11.90
C ALA A 283 25.30 11.60 11.74
N ALA A 284 25.41 12.94 11.83
CA ALA A 284 26.69 13.63 11.79
C ALA A 284 27.60 13.25 12.97
N CYS A 285 27.06 13.22 14.20
CA CYS A 285 27.81 12.84 15.40
C CYS A 285 28.30 11.38 15.32
N PHE A 286 27.45 10.44 14.91
CA PHE A 286 27.84 9.03 14.78
C PHE A 286 28.89 8.82 13.68
N SER A 287 28.79 9.56 12.58
CA SER A 287 29.79 9.52 11.50
C SER A 287 31.16 10.01 11.98
N ALA A 288 31.19 11.15 12.69
CA ALA A 288 32.44 11.69 13.25
C ALA A 288 33.04 10.76 14.32
N PHE A 289 32.19 10.16 15.18
CA PHE A 289 32.64 9.21 16.19
C PHE A 289 33.26 7.96 15.58
N SER A 290 32.68 7.41 14.51
CA SER A 290 33.22 6.24 13.81
C SER A 290 34.63 6.50 13.27
N ILE A 291 34.86 7.63 12.60
CA ILE A 291 36.17 8.04 12.08
C ILE A 291 37.16 8.27 13.24
N GLY A 292 36.72 8.96 14.30
CA GLY A 292 37.52 9.22 15.49
C GLY A 292 37.96 7.95 16.20
N ALA A 293 37.04 6.99 16.37
CA ALA A 293 37.33 5.70 16.97
C ALA A 293 38.35 4.91 16.14
N LEU A 294 38.18 4.87 14.81
CA LEU A 294 39.12 4.20 13.91
C LEU A 294 40.53 4.80 13.99
N ALA A 295 40.64 6.13 13.93
CA ALA A 295 41.92 6.81 14.08
C ALA A 295 42.57 6.54 15.45
N PHE A 296 41.78 6.56 16.51
CA PHE A 296 42.22 6.25 17.87
C PHE A 296 42.77 4.82 17.98
N PHE A 297 42.08 3.83 17.41
CA PHE A 297 42.56 2.45 17.37
C PHE A 297 43.89 2.33 16.62
N PHE A 298 44.02 2.96 15.45
CA PHE A 298 45.28 2.95 14.69
C PHE A 298 46.44 3.58 15.47
N VAL A 299 46.21 4.70 16.16
CA VAL A 299 47.26 5.34 16.99
C VAL A 299 47.68 4.44 18.15
N ILE A 300 46.73 3.79 18.83
CA ILE A 300 47.03 2.86 19.92
C ILE A 300 47.83 1.66 19.42
N GLU A 301 47.43 1.05 18.30
CA GLU A 301 48.17 -0.08 17.73
C GLU A 301 49.61 0.31 17.37
N LYS A 302 49.81 1.48 16.73
CA LYS A 302 51.16 1.98 16.40
C LYS A 302 52.02 2.25 17.63
N ARG A 303 51.43 2.69 18.75
CA ARG A 303 52.16 2.90 20.02
C ARG A 303 52.49 1.58 20.71
N LYS A 304 51.61 0.58 20.62
CA LYS A 304 51.86 -0.76 21.17
C LYS A 304 52.89 -1.55 20.37
N ALA A 305 52.96 -1.37 19.05
CA ALA A 305 53.94 -2.06 18.20
C ALA A 305 55.39 -1.57 18.36
N LYS A 306 55.62 -0.43 19.04
CA LYS A 306 56.96 0.15 19.29
C LYS A 306 57.51 -0.17 20.68
N LYS A 307 56.81 -0.98 21.48
CA LYS A 307 57.18 -1.36 22.85
C LYS A 307 57.43 -2.86 22.89
#